data_AF-A0A7Y5M077-F1
#
_entry.id   AF-A0A7Y5M077-F1
#
_cell.length_a   1.000
_cell.length_b   1.000
_cell.length_c   1.000
_cell.angle_alpha   90.00
_cell.angle_beta   90.00
_cell.angle_gamma   90.00
#
_symmetry.space_group_name_H-M   'P 1'
#
loop_
_entity.id
_entity.type
_entity.pdbx_description
1 polymer ?
#
loop_
_entity_poly.entity_id
_entity_poly.type
_entity_poly.pdbx_seq_one_letter_code
_entity_poly.pdbx_strand_id
1 'polypeptide(L)'
;MEIRVERTAEWKVADSGLNLVTFTDPEPFDTGMCDKALYIACTLVFHTEETGEIPMVKIAFNPYKKHSSLGWKGAHDLGVVLLHELGHAIGLDHSGALDAVMSPVVELAVEGGGDAVRRLSADDVATVAMAYPVVEPEVGPSYLAGAVMRDGTAVAKAHVMAFDRAGQVAAAGLSDGAGRFRLQVGEGEYRLAVEPLDGPVMAAQMWAEQAGQTFGSLWWTAGGGSGSAGAGSGRRSSAASIPGIAGDFMAHPLRRPRRGKVPV
;
A
#
# COMPACT_ATOMS: atom_id res chain seq x y z
N MET A 1 5.54 24.41 11.55
CA MET A 1 4.87 24.17 10.26
C MET A 1 3.76 25.19 10.12
N GLU A 2 3.88 26.11 9.18
CA GLU A 2 2.87 27.13 8.88
C GLU A 2 2.08 26.64 7.66
N ILE A 3 0.77 26.42 7.80
CA ILE A 3 -0.11 26.07 6.68
C ILE A 3 -0.70 27.37 6.15
N ARG A 4 -0.36 27.71 4.90
CA ARG A 4 -0.92 28.87 4.20
C ARG A 4 -1.99 28.42 3.22
N VAL A 5 -3.16 29.04 3.31
CA VAL A 5 -4.24 28.87 2.34
C VAL A 5 -4.40 30.19 1.61
N GLU A 6 -3.91 30.23 0.38
CA GLU A 6 -3.93 31.43 -0.46
C GLU A 6 -4.73 31.13 -1.72
N ARG A 7 -5.58 32.07 -2.13
CA ARG A 7 -6.25 32.00 -3.44
C ARG A 7 -5.42 32.81 -4.43
N THR A 8 -4.45 32.17 -5.06
CA THR A 8 -3.62 32.82 -6.09
C THR A 8 -3.37 31.86 -7.25
N ALA A 9 -3.32 32.40 -8.46
CA ALA A 9 -2.96 31.67 -9.68
C ALA A 9 -1.44 31.50 -9.84
N GLU A 10 -0.66 32.01 -8.89
CA GLU A 10 0.81 32.06 -8.96
C GLU A 10 1.47 30.76 -8.44
N TRP A 11 0.84 30.07 -7.48
CA TRP A 11 1.42 28.83 -6.94
C TRP A 11 1.06 27.65 -7.83
N LYS A 12 2.03 27.27 -8.66
CA LYS A 12 1.95 26.10 -9.51
C LYS A 12 2.83 24.96 -9.02
N VAL A 13 2.43 23.75 -9.36
CA VAL A 13 3.19 22.53 -9.13
C VAL A 13 4.57 22.61 -9.78
N ALA A 14 4.71 23.18 -10.98
CA ALA A 14 6.00 23.28 -11.65
C ALA A 14 6.97 24.27 -10.97
N ASP A 15 6.46 25.35 -10.36
CA ASP A 15 7.27 26.53 -10.01
C ASP A 15 7.55 26.67 -8.50
N SER A 16 6.86 25.92 -7.64
CA SER A 16 6.99 26.04 -6.18
C SER A 16 8.09 25.13 -5.60
N GLY A 17 8.90 25.67 -4.69
CA GLY A 17 9.83 24.90 -3.83
C GLY A 17 9.23 24.47 -2.49
N LEU A 18 7.90 24.54 -2.35
CA LEU A 18 7.16 24.27 -1.11
C LEU A 18 6.34 22.99 -1.24
N ASN A 19 5.99 22.42 -0.08
CA ASN A 19 4.85 21.50 0.01
C ASN A 19 3.57 22.24 -0.38
N LEU A 20 2.81 21.71 -1.33
CA LEU A 20 1.72 22.46 -1.97
C LEU A 20 0.50 21.57 -2.20
N VAL A 21 -0.69 22.13 -1.95
CA VAL A 21 -1.97 21.56 -2.40
C VAL A 21 -2.64 22.59 -3.31
N THR A 22 -2.94 22.23 -4.56
CA THR A 22 -3.58 23.12 -5.54
C THR A 22 -4.93 22.58 -5.99
N PHE A 23 -5.86 23.49 -6.31
CA PHE A 23 -7.21 23.17 -6.82
C PHE A 23 -7.47 23.69 -8.22
N THR A 24 -6.64 24.63 -8.66
CA THR A 24 -6.87 25.42 -9.87
C THR A 24 -5.69 25.38 -10.82
N ASP A 25 -4.65 24.60 -10.51
CA ASP A 25 -3.47 24.46 -11.37
C ASP A 25 -3.74 23.38 -12.44
N PRO A 26 -3.95 23.75 -13.71
CA PRO A 26 -4.20 22.77 -14.77
C PRO A 26 -2.91 22.13 -15.26
N GLU A 27 -1.74 22.69 -14.94
CA GLU A 27 -0.48 22.37 -15.62
C GLU A 27 -0.08 20.89 -15.52
N PRO A 28 -0.17 20.21 -14.36
CA PRO A 28 0.14 18.77 -14.29
C PRO A 28 -0.73 17.92 -15.23
N PHE A 29 -1.96 18.34 -15.47
CA PHE A 29 -2.92 17.61 -16.31
C PHE A 29 -2.83 18.00 -17.78
N ASP A 30 -2.54 19.27 -18.08
CA ASP A 30 -2.36 19.78 -19.44
C ASP A 30 -1.07 19.30 -20.09
N THR A 31 -0.02 19.12 -19.29
CA THR A 31 1.29 18.62 -19.75
C THR A 31 1.36 17.10 -19.81
N GLY A 32 0.37 16.40 -19.24
CA GLY A 32 0.34 14.94 -19.19
C GLY A 32 1.21 14.32 -18.09
N MET A 33 1.73 15.12 -17.14
CA MET A 33 2.36 14.58 -15.92
C MET A 33 1.39 13.70 -15.15
N CYS A 34 0.12 14.10 -15.11
CA CYS A 34 -0.98 13.32 -14.60
C CYS A 34 -2.02 13.17 -15.71
N ASP A 35 -2.47 11.95 -16.01
CA ASP A 35 -3.53 11.72 -16.98
C ASP A 35 -4.82 12.47 -16.57
N LYS A 36 -5.18 13.45 -17.41
CA LYS A 36 -6.32 14.34 -17.21
C LYS A 36 -7.66 13.62 -17.17
N ALA A 37 -7.80 12.54 -17.93
CA ALA A 37 -9.06 11.79 -18.03
C ALA A 37 -9.23 10.85 -16.85
N LEU A 38 -8.15 10.20 -16.41
CA LEU A 38 -8.16 9.13 -15.42
C LEU A 38 -8.09 9.66 -13.98
N TYR A 39 -7.24 10.64 -13.69
CA TYR A 39 -6.95 11.03 -12.31
C TYR A 39 -7.91 12.10 -11.77
N ILE A 40 -8.32 11.94 -10.50
CA ILE A 40 -9.18 12.89 -9.78
C ILE A 40 -8.34 13.94 -9.04
N ALA A 41 -7.20 13.52 -8.53
CA ALA A 41 -6.09 14.33 -8.06
C ALA A 41 -4.78 13.57 -8.37
N CYS A 42 -3.65 14.19 -8.08
CA CYS A 42 -2.34 13.60 -8.36
C CYS A 42 -1.33 14.12 -7.35
N THR A 43 -0.58 13.21 -6.75
CA THR A 43 0.52 13.53 -5.84
C THR A 43 1.87 13.32 -6.52
N LEU A 44 2.67 14.38 -6.57
CA LEU A 44 4.08 14.32 -6.96
C LEU A 44 4.94 14.28 -5.70
N VAL A 45 5.62 13.15 -5.52
CA VAL A 45 6.55 12.92 -4.41
C VAL A 45 7.97 13.16 -4.90
N PHE A 46 8.71 14.02 -4.21
CA PHE A 46 10.13 14.23 -4.46
C PHE A 46 10.88 13.58 -3.31
N HIS A 47 11.61 12.51 -3.59
CA HIS A 47 12.37 11.77 -2.59
C HIS A 47 13.86 11.71 -2.93
N THR A 48 14.68 11.49 -1.91
CA THR A 48 16.09 11.13 -2.07
C THR A 48 16.21 9.62 -2.18
N GLU A 49 16.79 9.11 -3.27
CA GLU A 49 16.89 7.67 -3.54
C GLU A 49 17.67 6.91 -2.45
N GLU A 50 18.70 7.54 -1.86
CA GLU A 50 19.58 6.87 -0.90
C GLU A 50 18.94 6.68 0.48
N THR A 51 18.16 7.65 0.96
CA THR A 51 17.60 7.63 2.33
C THR A 51 16.10 7.41 2.37
N GLY A 52 15.40 7.58 1.24
CA GLY A 52 13.94 7.62 1.18
C GLY A 52 13.32 8.86 1.84
N GLU A 53 14.11 9.88 2.19
CA GLU A 53 13.58 11.13 2.71
C GLU A 53 12.71 11.81 1.65
N ILE A 54 11.54 12.31 2.07
CA ILE A 54 10.60 13.06 1.22
C ILE A 54 10.71 14.54 1.59
N PRO A 55 11.64 15.31 0.99
CA PRO A 55 11.79 16.74 1.27
C PRO A 55 10.61 17.58 0.77
N MET A 56 9.84 17.08 -0.21
CA MET A 56 8.78 17.86 -0.84
C MET A 56 7.69 16.98 -1.46
N VAL A 57 6.45 17.43 -1.31
CA VAL A 57 5.27 16.84 -1.92
C VAL A 57 4.38 17.91 -2.53
N LYS A 58 3.79 17.61 -3.69
CA LYS A 58 2.80 18.47 -4.33
C LYS A 58 1.56 17.67 -4.67
N ILE A 59 0.40 18.11 -4.18
CA ILE A 59 -0.90 17.51 -4.45
C ILE A 59 -1.67 18.47 -5.37
N ALA A 60 -2.05 18.00 -6.55
CA ALA A 60 -2.87 18.76 -7.48
C ALA A 60 -4.23 18.09 -7.64
N PHE A 61 -5.30 18.78 -7.27
CA PHE A 61 -6.66 18.36 -7.61
C PHE A 61 -6.94 18.69 -9.06
N ASN A 62 -7.54 17.75 -9.79
CA ASN A 62 -7.83 17.93 -11.21
C ASN A 62 -8.89 19.02 -11.42
N PRO A 63 -8.56 20.20 -11.96
CA PRO A 63 -9.51 21.31 -12.06
C PRO A 63 -10.63 21.05 -13.07
N TYR A 64 -10.53 19.98 -13.86
CA TYR A 64 -11.56 19.52 -14.81
C TYR A 64 -12.57 18.56 -14.19
N LYS A 65 -12.37 18.13 -12.94
CA LYS A 65 -13.30 17.29 -12.19
C LYS A 65 -14.05 18.13 -11.15
N LYS A 66 -15.23 17.67 -10.75
CA LYS A 66 -16.00 18.30 -9.67
C LYS A 66 -15.62 17.67 -8.34
N HIS A 67 -15.23 18.49 -7.37
CA HIS A 67 -14.99 18.06 -6.00
C HIS A 67 -15.95 18.75 -5.04
N SER A 68 -16.31 18.08 -3.95
CA SER A 68 -17.17 18.64 -2.92
C SER A 68 -16.84 18.07 -1.55
N SER A 69 -16.76 18.92 -0.53
CA SER A 69 -16.72 18.49 0.87
C SER A 69 -18.12 18.28 1.46
N LEU A 70 -19.18 18.65 0.73
CA LEU A 70 -20.57 18.64 1.16
C LEU A 70 -21.38 17.47 0.57
N GLY A 71 -20.72 16.57 -0.17
CA GLY A 71 -21.40 15.41 -0.74
C GLY A 71 -22.36 15.73 -1.88
N TRP A 72 -22.02 16.71 -2.72
CA TRP A 72 -22.85 17.03 -3.88
C TRP A 72 -22.85 15.90 -4.90
N LYS A 73 -24.03 15.58 -5.44
CA LYS A 73 -24.19 14.56 -6.47
C LYS A 73 -23.32 14.88 -7.70
N GLY A 74 -22.61 13.88 -8.21
CA GLY A 74 -21.71 14.02 -9.36
C GLY A 74 -20.45 14.84 -9.07
N ALA A 75 -20.08 14.98 -7.79
CA ALA A 75 -18.79 15.47 -7.36
C ALA A 75 -18.08 14.40 -6.53
N HIS A 76 -16.77 14.31 -6.69
CA HIS A 76 -15.89 13.48 -5.88
C HIS A 76 -15.78 14.07 -4.47
N ASP A 77 -15.78 13.22 -3.45
CA ASP A 77 -15.62 13.69 -2.08
C ASP A 77 -14.22 14.25 -1.85
N LEU A 78 -14.14 15.53 -1.50
CA LEU A 78 -12.86 16.20 -1.31
C LEU A 78 -12.03 15.59 -0.16
N GLY A 79 -12.70 15.11 0.88
CA GLY A 79 -12.04 14.57 2.06
C GLY A 79 -11.39 13.22 1.79
N VAL A 80 -12.08 12.30 1.09
CA VAL A 80 -11.51 10.98 0.77
C VAL A 80 -10.36 11.09 -0.23
N VAL A 81 -10.50 11.93 -1.26
CA VAL A 81 -9.44 12.16 -2.25
C VAL A 81 -8.22 12.78 -1.56
N LEU A 82 -8.41 13.83 -0.73
CA LEU A 82 -7.27 14.41 0.00
C LEU A 82 -6.60 13.38 0.93
N LEU A 83 -7.38 12.50 1.57
CA LEU A 83 -6.85 11.49 2.47
C LEU A 83 -6.00 10.45 1.72
N HIS A 84 -6.42 10.05 0.52
CA HIS A 84 -5.65 9.18 -0.38
C HIS A 84 -4.34 9.85 -0.84
N GLU A 85 -4.43 11.08 -1.34
CA GLU A 85 -3.27 11.83 -1.81
C GLU A 85 -2.27 12.12 -0.68
N LEU A 86 -2.76 12.33 0.55
CA LEU A 86 -1.91 12.42 1.75
C LEU A 86 -1.22 11.10 2.07
N GLY A 87 -1.80 9.95 1.71
CA GLY A 87 -1.13 8.66 1.79
C GLY A 87 0.07 8.59 0.85
N HIS A 88 -0.09 8.99 -0.41
CA HIS A 88 1.05 9.15 -1.33
C HIS A 88 2.07 10.16 -0.81
N ALA A 89 1.62 11.27 -0.20
CA ALA A 89 2.50 12.28 0.37
C ALA A 89 3.43 11.74 1.45
N ILE A 90 3.02 10.69 2.16
CA ILE A 90 3.83 10.00 3.16
C ILE A 90 4.41 8.68 2.61
N GLY A 91 4.53 8.55 1.28
CA GLY A 91 5.22 7.43 0.65
C GLY A 91 4.45 6.11 0.64
N LEU A 92 3.11 6.13 0.76
CA LEU A 92 2.31 4.93 0.55
C LEU A 92 1.98 4.74 -0.93
N ASP A 93 2.13 3.51 -1.42
CA ASP A 93 1.58 3.08 -2.72
C ASP A 93 0.07 2.81 -2.58
N HIS A 94 -0.58 2.56 -3.69
CA HIS A 94 -1.93 2.03 -3.70
C HIS A 94 -2.05 0.71 -2.93
N SER A 95 -3.25 0.47 -2.39
CA SER A 95 -3.62 -0.80 -1.78
C SER A 95 -4.53 -1.61 -2.71
N GLY A 96 -4.33 -2.93 -2.74
CA GLY A 96 -5.25 -3.84 -3.38
C GLY A 96 -6.52 -4.10 -2.55
N ALA A 97 -6.55 -3.73 -1.26
CA ALA A 97 -7.72 -3.83 -0.43
C ALA A 97 -8.77 -2.79 -0.84
N LEU A 98 -9.97 -3.23 -1.20
CA LEU A 98 -11.01 -2.36 -1.77
C LEU A 98 -11.67 -1.42 -0.76
N ASP A 99 -11.48 -1.67 0.53
CA ASP A 99 -11.97 -0.81 1.61
C ASP A 99 -10.91 0.17 2.13
N ALA A 100 -9.67 0.06 1.65
CA ALA A 100 -8.58 0.97 1.97
C ALA A 100 -8.78 2.32 1.30
N VAL A 101 -8.40 3.39 1.99
CA VAL A 101 -8.38 4.73 1.37
C VAL A 101 -7.38 4.76 0.22
N MET A 102 -6.28 4.01 0.32
CA MET A 102 -5.28 3.87 -0.73
C MET A 102 -5.72 2.98 -1.90
N SER A 103 -6.96 2.50 -1.92
CA SER A 103 -7.45 1.75 -3.09
C SER A 103 -7.66 2.68 -4.29
N PRO A 104 -7.08 2.37 -5.47
CA PRO A 104 -7.18 3.24 -6.65
C PRO A 104 -8.58 3.23 -7.29
N VAL A 105 -9.44 2.30 -6.85
CA VAL A 105 -10.83 2.20 -7.34
C VAL A 105 -11.83 2.88 -6.40
N VAL A 106 -11.49 3.10 -5.13
CA VAL A 106 -12.37 3.79 -4.17
C VAL A 106 -12.55 5.25 -4.57
N GLU A 107 -11.48 5.93 -5.00
CA GLU A 107 -11.58 7.31 -5.47
C GLU A 107 -12.56 7.48 -6.64
N LEU A 108 -12.63 6.47 -7.53
CA LEU A 108 -13.51 6.45 -8.69
C LEU A 108 -14.98 6.17 -8.33
N ALA A 109 -15.26 5.55 -7.18
CA ALA A 109 -16.58 5.04 -6.81
C ALA A 109 -17.37 5.96 -5.85
N VAL A 110 -16.72 6.95 -5.23
CA VAL A 110 -17.32 7.77 -4.16
C VAL A 110 -17.90 9.08 -4.73
N GLU A 111 -19.09 8.99 -5.33
CA GLU A 111 -19.93 10.16 -5.58
C GLU A 111 -20.74 10.54 -4.34
N GLY A 112 -20.85 11.84 -4.04
CA GLY A 112 -21.86 12.32 -3.07
C GLY A 112 -21.49 12.23 -1.58
N GLY A 113 -20.26 11.81 -1.24
CA GLY A 113 -19.61 12.02 0.05
C GLY A 113 -20.25 11.41 1.31
N GLY A 114 -19.56 11.53 2.44
CA GLY A 114 -20.04 11.13 3.76
C GLY A 114 -18.93 10.71 4.74
N ASP A 115 -19.21 10.71 6.04
CA ASP A 115 -18.23 10.31 7.06
C ASP A 115 -17.84 8.83 6.96
N ALA A 116 -18.73 8.00 6.40
CA ALA A 116 -18.51 6.56 6.21
C ALA A 116 -17.36 6.23 5.24
N VAL A 117 -16.97 7.16 4.36
CA VAL A 117 -15.88 7.01 3.38
C VAL A 117 -14.59 7.74 3.80
N ARG A 118 -14.66 8.65 4.78
CA ARG A 118 -13.51 9.43 5.29
C ARG A 118 -12.86 8.75 6.51
N ARG A 119 -12.61 7.46 6.40
CA ARG A 119 -12.04 6.65 7.49
C ARG A 119 -10.90 5.80 6.95
N LEU A 120 -9.87 5.64 7.78
CA LEU A 120 -8.82 4.67 7.50
C LEU A 120 -9.39 3.26 7.69
N SER A 121 -9.03 2.35 6.78
CA SER A 121 -9.19 0.92 6.97
C SER A 121 -8.14 0.38 7.93
N ALA A 122 -8.29 -0.89 8.34
CA ALA A 122 -7.25 -1.54 9.14
C ALA A 122 -5.95 -1.72 8.32
N ASP A 123 -6.06 -1.90 7.00
CA ASP A 123 -4.92 -1.98 6.09
C ASP A 123 -4.14 -0.65 6.02
N ASP A 124 -4.84 0.48 5.94
CA ASP A 124 -4.21 1.80 5.93
C ASP A 124 -3.41 2.03 7.22
N VAL A 125 -4.01 1.69 8.36
CA VAL A 125 -3.36 1.80 9.69
C VAL A 125 -2.15 0.87 9.79
N ALA A 126 -2.29 -0.38 9.35
CA ALA A 126 -1.20 -1.36 9.38
C ALA A 126 -0.02 -0.93 8.50
N THR A 127 -0.31 -0.40 7.31
CA THR A 127 0.70 0.05 6.35
C THR A 127 1.44 1.28 6.88
N VAL A 128 0.74 2.29 7.40
CA VAL A 128 1.38 3.46 8.02
C VAL A 128 2.23 3.05 9.22
N ALA A 129 1.74 2.14 10.07
CA ALA A 129 2.50 1.67 11.23
C ALA A 129 3.77 0.88 10.83
N MET A 130 3.75 0.19 9.68
CA MET A 130 4.93 -0.46 9.12
C MET A 130 5.95 0.55 8.57
N ALA A 131 5.48 1.60 7.89
CA ALA A 131 6.33 2.63 7.28
C ALA A 131 6.93 3.59 8.33
N TYR A 132 6.13 3.96 9.33
CA TYR A 132 6.46 4.93 10.38
C TYR A 132 6.25 4.32 11.78
N PRO A 133 7.09 3.37 12.20
CA PRO A 133 6.93 2.72 13.50
C PRO A 133 7.14 3.73 14.63
N VAL A 134 6.13 3.85 15.51
CA VAL A 134 6.29 4.59 16.77
C VAL A 134 7.17 3.75 17.70
N VAL A 135 8.24 4.35 18.22
CA VAL A 135 9.20 3.66 19.09
C VAL A 135 8.73 3.72 20.56
N GLU A 136 7.71 2.97 21.00
CA GLU A 136 7.38 2.72 22.43
C GLU A 136 6.32 1.59 22.61
N PRO A 137 6.26 0.79 23.72
CA PRO A 137 7.27 -0.03 24.37
C PRO A 137 6.98 -1.57 24.38
N GLU A 138 8.03 -2.35 24.68
CA GLU A 138 8.15 -3.79 25.06
C GLU A 138 7.56 -4.92 24.18
N VAL A 139 6.35 -4.78 23.62
CA VAL A 139 5.75 -5.82 22.76
C VAL A 139 5.75 -5.31 21.32
N GLY A 140 6.73 -5.77 20.54
CA GLY A 140 6.81 -5.44 19.12
C GLY A 140 5.57 -5.90 18.34
N PRO A 141 5.29 -5.29 17.18
CA PRO A 141 4.14 -5.66 16.35
C PRO A 141 4.14 -7.15 15.98
N SER A 142 2.94 -7.72 15.88
CA SER A 142 2.73 -9.08 15.33
C SER A 142 2.71 -9.03 13.82
N TYR A 143 3.18 -10.11 13.20
CA TYR A 143 3.25 -10.21 11.75
C TYR A 143 2.72 -11.55 11.24
N LEU A 144 2.13 -11.52 10.05
CA LEU A 144 1.99 -12.67 9.17
C LEU A 144 3.09 -12.58 8.11
N ALA A 145 3.90 -13.62 7.98
CA ALA A 145 4.97 -13.65 6.99
C ALA A 145 5.07 -15.02 6.34
N GLY A 146 5.45 -15.04 5.07
CA GLY A 146 5.58 -16.25 4.29
C GLY A 146 6.15 -15.96 2.91
N ALA A 147 6.03 -16.91 2.00
CA ALA A 147 6.38 -16.73 0.60
C ALA A 147 5.32 -17.33 -0.32
N VAL A 148 4.90 -16.59 -1.34
CA VAL A 148 4.01 -17.05 -2.39
C VAL A 148 4.83 -17.77 -3.45
N MET A 149 4.58 -19.07 -3.61
CA MET A 149 5.27 -19.94 -4.55
C MET A 149 4.25 -20.62 -5.47
N ARG A 150 4.59 -20.76 -6.75
CA ARG A 150 3.86 -21.58 -7.73
C ARG A 150 4.84 -22.52 -8.40
N ASP A 151 4.57 -23.82 -8.32
CA ASP A 151 5.38 -24.85 -8.99
C ASP A 151 6.89 -24.71 -8.70
N GLY A 152 7.22 -24.40 -7.44
CA GLY A 152 8.60 -24.15 -6.98
C GLY A 152 9.19 -22.79 -7.37
N THR A 153 8.45 -21.96 -8.12
CA THR A 153 8.85 -20.62 -8.55
C THR A 153 8.23 -19.55 -7.67
N ALA A 154 9.02 -18.55 -7.28
CA ALA A 154 8.52 -17.40 -6.53
C ALA A 154 7.52 -16.59 -7.36
N VAL A 155 6.39 -16.23 -6.77
CA VAL A 155 5.43 -15.31 -7.39
C VAL A 155 5.65 -13.94 -6.79
N ALA A 156 6.30 -13.07 -7.56
CA ALA A 156 6.44 -11.67 -7.20
C ALA A 156 5.14 -10.91 -7.39
N LYS A 157 4.92 -9.87 -6.58
CA LYS A 157 3.77 -8.96 -6.67
C LYS A 157 2.41 -9.64 -6.58
N ALA A 158 2.35 -10.80 -5.95
CA ALA A 158 1.08 -11.40 -5.55
C ALA A 158 0.46 -10.53 -4.45
N HIS A 159 -0.81 -10.20 -4.60
CA HIS A 159 -1.57 -9.50 -3.59
C HIS A 159 -1.93 -10.49 -2.48
N VAL A 160 -1.48 -10.22 -1.25
CA VAL A 160 -1.73 -11.03 -0.07
C VAL A 160 -2.59 -10.23 0.88
N MET A 161 -3.77 -10.73 1.22
CA MET A 161 -4.68 -10.11 2.16
C MET A 161 -4.88 -11.00 3.38
N ALA A 162 -4.91 -10.41 4.57
CA ALA A 162 -5.30 -11.05 5.82
C ALA A 162 -6.70 -10.58 6.23
N PHE A 163 -7.63 -11.52 6.33
CA PHE A 163 -9.00 -11.29 6.78
C PHE A 163 -9.14 -11.71 8.24
N ASP A 164 -9.75 -10.86 9.05
CA ASP A 164 -10.09 -11.18 10.44
C ASP A 164 -11.27 -12.18 10.53
N ARG A 165 -11.69 -12.50 11.77
CA ARG A 165 -12.84 -13.39 12.00
C ARG A 165 -14.17 -12.83 11.52
N ALA A 166 -14.29 -11.52 11.38
CA ALA A 166 -15.47 -10.85 10.83
C ALA A 166 -15.45 -10.82 9.29
N GLY A 167 -14.36 -11.26 8.66
CA GLY A 167 -14.18 -11.22 7.21
C GLY A 167 -13.76 -9.85 6.68
N GLN A 168 -13.26 -8.96 7.53
CA GLN A 168 -12.71 -7.66 7.14
C GLN A 168 -11.21 -7.76 6.87
N VAL A 169 -10.71 -6.99 5.91
CA VAL A 169 -9.27 -6.94 5.63
C VAL A 169 -8.58 -6.24 6.80
N ALA A 170 -7.70 -6.96 7.49
CA ALA A 170 -6.90 -6.46 8.59
C ALA A 170 -5.56 -5.88 8.13
N ALA A 171 -5.00 -6.43 7.04
CA ALA A 171 -3.79 -5.97 6.38
C ALA A 171 -3.68 -6.60 4.99
N ALA A 172 -3.06 -5.89 4.08
CA ALA A 172 -2.76 -6.32 2.73
C ALA A 172 -1.34 -5.89 2.33
N GLY A 173 -0.80 -6.53 1.30
CA GLY A 173 0.53 -6.22 0.82
C GLY A 173 0.93 -7.08 -0.35
N LEU A 174 2.06 -6.74 -0.96
CA LEU A 174 2.59 -7.45 -2.12
C LEU A 174 3.76 -8.35 -1.72
N SER A 175 3.87 -9.50 -2.38
CA SER A 175 5.08 -10.30 -2.31
C SER A 175 6.26 -9.64 -3.05
N ASP A 176 7.47 -9.80 -2.52
CA ASP A 176 8.71 -9.34 -3.13
C ASP A 176 9.17 -10.21 -4.31
N GLY A 177 10.30 -9.89 -4.94
CA GLY A 177 10.86 -10.66 -6.06
C GLY A 177 11.19 -12.13 -5.73
N ALA A 178 11.33 -12.47 -4.45
CA ALA A 178 11.50 -13.83 -3.94
C ALA A 178 10.19 -14.45 -3.44
N GLY A 179 9.04 -13.81 -3.74
CA GLY A 179 7.72 -14.24 -3.33
C GLY A 179 7.41 -13.95 -1.86
N ARG A 180 8.32 -13.35 -1.10
CA ARG A 180 8.16 -13.18 0.34
C ARG A 180 7.20 -12.04 0.64
N PHE A 181 6.32 -12.22 1.62
CA PHE A 181 5.43 -11.18 2.11
C PHE A 181 5.57 -11.03 3.63
N ARG A 182 5.23 -9.83 4.12
CA ARG A 182 5.09 -9.54 5.55
C ARG A 182 3.94 -8.55 5.74
N LEU A 183 2.96 -8.92 6.53
CA LEU A 183 1.81 -8.09 6.89
C LEU A 183 1.85 -7.83 8.39
N GLN A 184 1.78 -6.56 8.81
CA GLN A 184 1.62 -6.22 10.22
C GLN A 184 0.17 -6.42 10.62
N VAL A 185 -0.06 -7.18 11.69
CA VAL A 185 -1.40 -7.49 12.20
C VAL A 185 -1.38 -7.49 13.73
N GLY A 186 -2.56 -7.55 14.34
CA GLY A 186 -2.68 -7.89 15.76
C GLY A 186 -2.37 -9.37 16.04
N GLU A 187 -2.30 -9.73 17.32
CA GLU A 187 -2.35 -11.15 17.69
C GLU A 187 -3.74 -11.71 17.37
N GLY A 188 -3.79 -12.88 16.74
CA GLY A 188 -5.06 -13.49 16.37
C GLY A 188 -4.95 -14.51 15.24
N GLU A 189 -6.09 -15.06 14.86
CA GLU A 189 -6.22 -15.93 13.70
C GLU A 189 -6.83 -15.17 12.53
N TYR A 190 -6.23 -15.35 11.36
CA TYR A 190 -6.58 -14.68 10.13
C TYR A 190 -6.80 -15.71 9.02
N ARG A 191 -7.71 -15.40 8.10
CA ARG A 191 -7.79 -16.09 6.81
C ARG A 191 -6.95 -15.30 5.81
N LEU A 192 -5.99 -15.93 5.16
CA LEU A 192 -5.23 -15.30 4.10
C LEU A 192 -5.89 -15.57 2.74
N ALA A 193 -5.93 -14.56 1.88
CA ALA A 193 -6.17 -14.71 0.45
C ALA A 193 -4.93 -14.28 -0.33
N VAL A 194 -4.65 -14.96 -1.43
CA VAL A 194 -3.64 -14.53 -2.40
C VAL A 194 -4.22 -14.51 -3.79
N GLU A 195 -4.08 -13.39 -4.46
CA GLU A 195 -4.64 -13.15 -5.78
C GLU A 195 -3.66 -12.36 -6.68
N PRO A 196 -3.81 -12.45 -8.00
CA PRO A 196 -3.16 -11.51 -8.91
C PRO A 196 -3.81 -10.12 -8.80
N LEU A 197 -3.07 -9.10 -9.20
CA LEU A 197 -3.62 -7.76 -9.45
C LEU A 197 -4.14 -7.67 -10.89
N ASP A 198 -5.15 -8.47 -11.23
CA ASP A 198 -5.79 -8.51 -12.56
C ASP A 198 -7.22 -7.96 -12.57
N GLY A 199 -7.66 -7.40 -11.44
CA GLY A 199 -8.95 -6.74 -11.29
C GLY A 199 -9.64 -7.12 -9.97
N PRO A 200 -10.38 -6.20 -9.33
CA PRO A 200 -10.69 -4.84 -9.79
C PRO A 200 -9.54 -3.84 -9.64
N VAL A 201 -8.51 -4.16 -8.85
CA VAL A 201 -7.25 -3.40 -8.81
C VAL A 201 -6.21 -4.08 -9.69
N MET A 202 -5.58 -3.32 -10.58
CA MET A 202 -4.63 -3.80 -11.56
C MET A 202 -3.19 -3.50 -11.17
N ALA A 203 -2.24 -4.35 -11.59
CA ALA A 203 -0.81 -4.14 -11.33
C ALA A 203 -0.28 -2.80 -11.88
N ALA A 204 -0.84 -2.31 -12.98
CA ALA A 204 -0.50 -1.00 -13.55
C ALA A 204 -0.94 0.19 -12.68
N GLN A 205 -1.77 -0.06 -11.66
CA GLN A 205 -2.17 0.93 -10.66
C GLN A 205 -1.32 0.81 -9.40
N MET A 206 -0.16 0.14 -9.43
CA MET A 206 0.79 0.14 -8.32
C MET A 206 2.08 0.80 -8.81
N TRP A 207 2.87 1.42 -7.92
CA TRP A 207 4.23 1.88 -8.27
C TRP A 207 5.12 0.74 -8.77
N ALA A 208 4.78 -0.49 -8.41
CA ALA A 208 5.34 -1.70 -8.97
C ALA A 208 4.79 -1.99 -10.38
N GLU A 209 5.22 -1.23 -11.39
CA GLU A 209 4.87 -1.43 -12.82
C GLU A 209 5.46 -2.72 -13.43
N GLN A 210 5.05 -3.88 -12.93
CA GLN A 210 5.27 -5.16 -13.62
C GLN A 210 3.99 -5.98 -13.57
N ALA A 211 3.60 -6.53 -14.72
CA ALA A 211 2.46 -7.44 -14.79
C ALA A 211 2.70 -8.62 -13.84
N GLY A 212 1.89 -8.70 -12.78
CA GLY A 212 1.84 -9.87 -11.92
C GLY A 212 1.50 -11.10 -12.77
N GLN A 213 2.07 -12.26 -12.43
CA GLN A 213 1.62 -13.50 -13.04
C GLN A 213 0.13 -13.68 -12.75
N THR A 214 -0.67 -14.10 -13.73
CA THR A 214 -2.11 -14.32 -13.56
C THR A 214 -2.39 -15.69 -12.91
N PHE A 215 -3.40 -15.78 -12.04
CA PHE A 215 -3.85 -17.01 -11.39
C PHE A 215 -5.20 -16.87 -10.68
N GLY A 216 -5.87 -17.98 -10.38
CA GLY A 216 -7.06 -17.95 -9.54
C GLY A 216 -6.74 -17.64 -8.08
N SER A 217 -7.60 -16.90 -7.39
CA SER A 217 -7.44 -16.57 -5.97
C SER A 217 -7.39 -17.82 -5.10
N LEU A 218 -6.47 -17.84 -4.13
CA LEU A 218 -6.23 -18.96 -3.24
C LEU A 218 -6.43 -18.54 -1.78
N TRP A 219 -6.85 -19.47 -0.91
CA TRP A 219 -7.29 -19.16 0.48
C TRP A 219 -6.77 -20.14 1.53
N TRP A 220 -6.38 -19.65 2.72
CA TRP A 220 -5.89 -20.46 3.85
C TRP A 220 -6.10 -19.78 5.21
N THR A 221 -5.76 -20.46 6.31
CA THR A 221 -5.77 -19.89 7.67
C THR A 221 -4.36 -19.77 8.23
N ALA A 222 -4.07 -18.68 8.95
CA ALA A 222 -2.78 -18.40 9.57
C ALA A 222 -2.95 -17.65 10.90
N GLY A 223 -2.07 -17.90 11.87
CA GLY A 223 -2.03 -17.18 13.15
C GLY A 223 -0.96 -16.10 13.15
N GLY A 224 -1.31 -14.87 13.52
CA GLY A 224 -0.38 -13.77 13.81
C GLY A 224 0.17 -13.90 15.23
N GLY A 225 1.47 -13.71 15.42
CA GLY A 225 2.10 -13.81 16.74
C GLY A 225 3.31 -12.89 16.90
N SER A 226 3.58 -12.51 18.14
CA SER A 226 4.72 -11.70 18.56
C SER A 226 5.96 -12.59 18.76
N GLY A 227 7.03 -12.33 18.00
CA GLY A 227 8.31 -13.04 18.13
C GLY A 227 9.43 -12.05 18.42
N SER A 228 9.81 -11.87 19.68
CA SER A 228 11.03 -11.16 20.06
C SER A 228 12.26 -11.88 19.48
N ALA A 229 13.03 -11.21 18.64
CA ALA A 229 14.28 -11.73 18.10
C ALA A 229 15.38 -11.78 19.18
N GLY A 230 15.28 -12.74 20.11
CA GLY A 230 16.33 -13.11 21.04
C GLY A 230 17.30 -14.10 20.40
N ALA A 231 18.60 -13.75 20.37
CA ALA A 231 19.66 -14.64 19.95
C ALA A 231 19.77 -15.85 20.91
N GLY A 232 19.09 -16.95 20.58
CA GLY A 232 19.21 -18.18 21.34
C GLY A 232 18.09 -19.16 21.03
N SER A 233 18.46 -20.30 20.44
CA SER A 233 17.72 -21.58 20.53
C SER A 233 16.18 -21.52 20.38
N GLY A 234 15.73 -21.47 19.13
CA GLY A 234 14.53 -22.18 18.64
C GLY A 234 13.20 -21.93 19.34
N ARG A 235 12.36 -21.04 18.77
CA ARG A 235 10.90 -21.24 18.66
C ARG A 235 10.25 -20.30 17.64
N ARG A 236 9.81 -20.93 16.55
CA ARG A 236 8.75 -20.66 15.55
C ARG A 236 8.21 -19.22 15.44
N SER A 237 8.67 -18.50 14.42
CA SER A 237 7.75 -17.76 13.55
C SER A 237 6.77 -18.77 12.93
N SER A 238 5.48 -18.43 12.88
CA SER A 238 4.47 -19.23 12.18
C SER A 238 4.74 -19.17 10.67
N ALA A 239 5.63 -20.04 10.19
CA ALA A 239 5.76 -20.31 8.77
C ALA A 239 4.44 -20.93 8.31
N ALA A 240 3.66 -20.18 7.53
CA ALA A 240 2.63 -20.77 6.68
C ALA A 240 3.34 -21.59 5.60
N SER A 241 3.59 -22.87 5.87
CA SER A 241 3.90 -23.84 4.82
C SER A 241 2.66 -23.99 3.96
N ILE A 242 2.79 -23.72 2.66
CA ILE A 242 1.74 -23.79 1.64
C ILE A 242 1.70 -25.22 1.08
N PRO A 243 0.62 -26.00 1.28
CA PRO A 243 0.41 -27.26 0.56
C PRO A 243 -0.82 -27.17 -0.36
N GLY A 244 -0.64 -27.50 -1.64
CA GLY A 244 -1.71 -28.11 -2.45
C GLY A 244 -2.09 -27.44 -3.77
N ILE A 245 -1.32 -27.70 -4.83
CA ILE A 245 -1.80 -28.39 -6.05
C ILE A 245 -0.77 -29.51 -6.31
N ALA A 246 -1.24 -30.72 -6.65
CA ALA A 246 -0.47 -31.96 -6.58
C ALA A 246 0.95 -31.90 -7.21
N GLY A 247 1.95 -32.22 -6.39
CA GLY A 247 3.37 -32.33 -6.78
C GLY A 247 4.27 -31.91 -5.62
N ASP A 248 4.56 -32.84 -4.70
CA ASP A 248 5.48 -32.76 -3.55
C ASP A 248 6.24 -31.44 -3.32
N PHE A 249 5.79 -30.64 -2.35
CA PHE A 249 6.50 -29.45 -1.86
C PHE A 249 7.31 -29.81 -0.60
N MET A 250 8.65 -29.82 -0.71
CA MET A 250 9.55 -29.92 0.44
C MET A 250 9.96 -28.55 0.97
N ALA A 251 9.88 -28.38 2.29
CA ALA A 251 10.53 -27.28 3.00
C ALA A 251 12.03 -27.58 3.15
N HIS A 252 12.90 -26.73 2.61
CA HIS A 252 14.32 -26.76 2.95
C HIS A 252 14.66 -25.66 3.96
N PRO A 253 15.32 -26.01 5.09
CA PRO A 253 15.89 -25.01 5.98
C PRO A 253 17.02 -24.27 5.26
N LEU A 254 16.98 -22.94 5.30
CA LEU A 254 18.01 -22.06 4.75
C LEU A 254 19.39 -22.45 5.32
N ARG A 255 20.27 -23.00 4.47
CA ARG A 255 21.71 -23.11 4.78
C ARG A 255 22.32 -21.71 4.70
N ARG A 256 23.04 -21.31 5.75
CA ARG A 256 23.79 -20.04 5.77
C ARG A 256 24.75 -19.96 4.57
N PRO A 257 24.79 -18.84 3.83
CA PRO A 257 25.88 -18.60 2.89
C PRO A 257 27.20 -18.43 3.67
N ARG A 258 28.25 -19.13 3.21
CA ARG A 258 29.63 -18.94 3.69
C ARG A 258 30.04 -17.49 3.40
N ARG A 259 30.61 -16.81 4.40
CA ARG A 259 31.27 -15.51 4.24
C ARG A 259 32.36 -15.62 3.17
N GLY A 260 32.14 -15.01 2.01
CA GLY A 260 33.17 -14.66 1.04
C GLY A 260 33.38 -13.14 1.07
N LYS A 261 34.65 -12.71 1.14
CA LYS A 261 35.05 -11.30 1.08
C LYS A 261 34.67 -10.70 -0.28
N VAL A 262 34.15 -9.48 -0.30
CA VAL A 262 34.03 -8.66 -1.50
C VAL A 262 35.18 -7.64 -1.49
N PRO A 263 35.97 -7.51 -2.57
CA PRO A 263 36.90 -6.40 -2.75
C PRO A 263 36.18 -5.17 -3.33
N VAL A 264 36.67 -4.01 -2.89
CA VAL A 264 36.42 -2.59 -3.26
C VAL A 264 35.35 -2.31 -4.32
#